data_AF-M2YNW1-F1
#
_entry.id   AF-M2YNW1-F1
#
_cell.length_a   1.000
_cell.length_b   1.000
_cell.length_c   1.000
_cell.angle_alpha   90.00
_cell.angle_beta   90.00
_cell.angle_gamma   90.00
#
_symmetry.space_group_name_H-M   'P 1'
#
loop_
_entity.id
_entity.type
_entity.pdbx_description
1 polymer ?
#
loop_
_entity_poly.entity_id
_entity_poly.type
_entity_poly.pdbx_seq_one_letter_code
_entity_poly.pdbx_strand_id
1 'polypeptide(L)'
;IPAKIWQSWKVDALHFEERDLDRARTWARKNPSHRYELLTDYSAIPYVEEAFGCGPQGLCRPDIVQTYKDLNDNLKIIQADLLRYIIMYVDGGLWADIDVEDIQPIRTFIPKRFDARDVDMVIGIETDEPDLANHPVLGSKAASFCQWTFMCKPGLPVMMRLIENIMVWLHRLAAEQGKTVAELHLDFDEVLSGTGPSAFTAAILAEMSISEGEDIQWSDFHDLVDSQLVGGVLVLPSEAFAAGTGHSRSGNHKGSRALVKHHFHASSWTDKHQRFKHPVYDEIEKCNWDAECVALWDSNVAFYNSLPEDEQLKMIELKRIDDAKEKKLA
;
A
#
# COMPACT_ATOMS: atom_id res chain seq x y z
N ILE A 1 8.74 -16.35 11.57
CA ILE A 1 8.70 -14.87 11.45
C ILE A 1 9.11 -14.27 12.80
N PRO A 2 10.04 -13.31 12.84
CA PRO A 2 10.50 -12.68 14.09
C PRO A 2 9.36 -12.01 14.87
N ALA A 3 9.43 -12.05 16.21
CA ALA A 3 8.46 -11.38 17.08
C ALA A 3 8.77 -9.87 17.19
N LYS A 4 8.77 -9.17 16.06
CA LYS A 4 8.94 -7.71 15.95
C LYS A 4 7.73 -7.09 15.27
N ILE A 5 7.35 -5.90 15.70
CA ILE A 5 6.31 -5.08 15.09
C ILE A 5 6.95 -3.75 14.71
N TRP A 6 6.83 -3.39 13.44
CA TRP A 6 7.40 -2.18 12.87
C TRP A 6 6.29 -1.25 12.43
N GLN A 7 6.42 0.01 12.83
CA GLN A 7 5.71 1.13 12.22
C GLN A 7 6.74 2.23 11.90
N SER A 8 6.39 3.15 11.00
CA SER A 8 7.14 4.39 10.85
C SER A 8 6.22 5.59 10.91
N TRP A 9 6.70 6.69 11.47
CA TRP A 9 5.94 7.94 11.46
C TRP A 9 6.82 9.18 11.43
N LYS A 10 6.24 10.35 11.17
CA LYS A 10 6.98 11.61 11.07
C LYS A 10 7.70 11.97 12.37
N VAL A 11 7.10 11.64 13.50
CA VAL A 11 7.55 12.01 14.85
C VAL A 11 7.66 10.77 15.75
N ASP A 12 8.36 10.90 16.88
CA ASP A 12 8.48 9.81 17.85
C ASP A 12 7.19 9.62 18.67
N ALA A 13 7.16 8.51 19.42
CA ALA A 13 5.99 8.09 20.21
C ALA A 13 5.58 9.08 21.32
N LEU A 14 6.47 9.98 21.77
CA LEU A 14 6.13 11.00 22.76
C LEU A 14 5.39 12.19 22.15
N HIS A 15 5.44 12.33 20.82
CA HIS A 15 4.85 13.44 20.07
C HIS A 15 3.67 13.01 19.20
N PHE A 16 3.18 11.78 19.35
CA PHE A 16 2.02 11.29 18.62
C PHE A 16 0.75 12.09 18.94
N GLU A 17 -0.05 12.34 17.91
CA GLU A 17 -1.45 12.69 18.11
C GLU A 17 -2.16 11.51 18.81
N GLU A 18 -3.12 11.83 19.68
CA GLU A 18 -3.81 10.83 20.51
C GLU A 18 -4.40 9.67 19.68
N ARG A 19 -4.97 10.01 18.52
CA ARG A 19 -5.54 9.04 17.57
C ARG A 19 -4.51 8.00 17.10
N ASP A 20 -3.33 8.45 16.67
CA ASP A 20 -2.30 7.57 16.11
C ASP A 20 -1.64 6.75 17.24
N LEU A 21 -1.51 7.36 18.42
CA LEU A 21 -1.06 6.66 19.62
C LEU A 21 -1.99 5.54 20.05
N ASP A 22 -3.30 5.76 20.03
CA ASP A 22 -4.25 4.72 20.42
C ASP A 22 -4.26 3.53 19.47
N ARG A 23 -4.04 3.77 18.16
CA ARG A 23 -3.87 2.72 17.16
C ARG A 23 -2.57 1.95 17.40
N ALA A 24 -1.43 2.63 17.50
CA ALA A 24 -0.13 2.02 17.78
C ALA A 24 -0.14 1.18 19.09
N ARG A 25 -0.85 1.68 20.13
CA ARG A 25 -1.01 0.96 21.40
C ARG A 25 -1.72 -0.38 21.26
N THR A 26 -2.61 -0.56 20.29
CA THR A 26 -3.31 -1.84 20.11
C THR A 26 -2.33 -2.97 19.82
N TRP A 27 -1.35 -2.73 18.93
CA TRP A 27 -0.30 -3.67 18.59
C TRP A 27 0.52 -4.11 19.81
N ALA A 28 1.04 -3.15 20.58
CA ALA A 28 1.85 -3.45 21.76
C ALA A 28 1.05 -4.15 22.88
N ARG A 29 -0.21 -3.73 23.10
CA ARG A 29 -1.08 -4.31 24.15
C ARG A 29 -1.51 -5.74 23.84
N LYS A 30 -1.86 -6.05 22.58
CA LYS A 30 -2.35 -7.37 22.18
C LYS A 30 -1.21 -8.37 21.99
N ASN A 31 0.01 -7.89 21.75
CA ASN A 31 1.19 -8.69 21.47
C ASN A 31 2.35 -8.38 22.44
N PRO A 32 2.19 -8.59 23.77
CA PRO A 32 3.18 -8.19 24.77
C PRO A 32 4.52 -8.94 24.67
N SER A 33 4.57 -10.05 23.92
CA SER A 33 5.80 -10.79 23.65
C SER A 33 6.53 -10.31 22.38
N HIS A 34 5.97 -9.37 21.64
CA HIS A 34 6.59 -8.80 20.45
C HIS A 34 7.32 -7.52 20.82
N ARG A 35 8.49 -7.31 20.22
CA ARG A 35 9.22 -6.05 20.35
C ARG A 35 8.62 -5.05 19.37
N TYR A 36 8.12 -3.94 19.91
CA TYR A 36 7.59 -2.85 19.12
C TYR A 36 8.71 -1.87 18.77
N GLU A 37 8.83 -1.53 17.49
CA GLU A 37 9.84 -0.64 16.92
C GLU A 37 9.12 0.45 16.11
N LEU A 38 9.53 1.70 16.32
CA LEU A 38 9.02 2.85 15.57
C LEU A 38 10.20 3.62 15.00
N LEU A 39 10.29 3.66 13.67
CA LEU A 39 11.22 4.58 13.01
C LEU A 39 10.55 5.91 12.71
N THR A 40 11.34 6.96 12.86
CA THR A 40 10.97 8.33 12.51
C THR A 40 11.66 8.75 11.23
N ASP A 41 11.21 9.84 10.60
CA ASP A 41 11.93 10.46 9.48
C ASP A 41 13.43 10.67 9.80
N TYR A 42 13.75 10.99 11.06
CA TYR A 42 15.13 11.20 11.52
C TYR A 42 15.91 9.91 11.78
N SER A 43 15.25 8.86 12.29
CA SER A 43 15.92 7.59 12.61
C SER A 43 15.93 6.59 11.46
N ALA A 44 15.10 6.81 10.43
CA ALA A 44 15.07 5.98 9.23
C ALA A 44 16.37 6.09 8.40
N ILE A 45 16.93 7.29 8.24
CA ILE A 45 18.19 7.48 7.50
C ILE A 45 19.35 6.69 8.13
N PRO A 46 19.69 6.87 9.43
CA PRO A 46 20.78 6.12 10.04
C PRO A 46 20.51 4.61 10.08
N TYR A 47 19.24 4.19 10.19
CA TYR A 47 18.88 2.77 10.06
C TYR A 47 19.23 2.21 8.68
N VAL A 48 18.87 2.92 7.60
CA VAL A 48 19.22 2.51 6.22
C VAL A 48 20.73 2.52 6.00
N GLU A 49 21.45 3.51 6.54
CA GLU A 49 22.92 3.55 6.50
C GLU A 49 23.57 2.37 7.22
N GLU A 50 23.03 1.96 8.38
CA GLU A 50 23.53 0.80 9.11
C GLU A 50 23.28 -0.50 8.34
N ALA A 51 22.08 -0.67 7.78
CA ALA A 51 21.69 -1.87 7.05
C ALA A 51 22.40 -2.04 5.70
N PHE A 52 22.58 -0.95 4.94
CA PHE A 52 23.08 -1.00 3.57
C PHE A 52 24.42 -0.29 3.34
N GLY A 53 24.98 0.40 4.34
CA GLY A 53 26.31 0.98 4.23
C GLY A 53 27.41 -0.07 4.09
N CYS A 54 28.63 0.35 3.72
CA CYS A 54 29.80 -0.54 3.66
C CYS A 54 30.49 -0.73 5.03
N GLY A 55 29.72 -0.60 6.12
CA GLY A 55 30.17 -0.86 7.49
C GLY A 55 30.18 -2.36 7.83
N PRO A 56 30.62 -2.74 9.05
CA PRO A 56 30.80 -4.15 9.43
C PRO A 56 29.54 -5.02 9.38
N GLN A 57 28.35 -4.42 9.57
CA GLN A 57 27.06 -5.11 9.57
C GLN A 57 26.25 -4.86 8.30
N GLY A 58 26.69 -3.94 7.45
CA GLY A 58 25.91 -3.50 6.31
C GLY A 58 26.19 -4.33 5.05
N LEU A 59 25.24 -4.33 4.12
CA LEU A 59 25.31 -5.11 2.89
C LEU A 59 26.17 -4.45 1.79
N CYS A 60 26.81 -3.32 2.08
CA CYS A 60 27.62 -2.53 1.16
C CYS A 60 26.90 -2.25 -0.19
N ARG A 61 25.71 -1.69 -0.06
CA ARG A 61 24.86 -1.15 -1.13
C ARG A 61 24.70 0.37 -0.96
N PRO A 62 25.78 1.14 -1.20
CA PRO A 62 25.74 2.60 -1.08
C PRO A 62 24.76 3.24 -2.07
N ASP A 63 24.42 2.55 -3.14
CA ASP A 63 23.39 2.92 -4.09
C ASP A 63 21.98 2.95 -3.46
N ILE A 64 21.60 1.95 -2.66
CA ILE A 64 20.34 1.97 -1.90
C ILE A 64 20.32 3.13 -0.91
N VAL A 65 21.43 3.32 -0.17
CA VAL A 65 21.56 4.40 0.82
C VAL A 65 21.42 5.77 0.16
N GLN A 66 22.07 5.99 -0.98
CA GLN A 66 22.02 7.26 -1.68
C GLN A 66 20.64 7.53 -2.26
N THR A 67 20.05 6.55 -2.96
CA THR A 67 18.69 6.69 -3.51
C THR A 67 17.68 6.99 -2.41
N TYR A 68 17.76 6.31 -1.26
CA TYR A 68 16.87 6.59 -0.12
C TYR A 68 16.96 8.03 0.40
N LYS A 69 18.17 8.60 0.44
CA LYS A 69 18.42 9.99 0.85
C LYS A 69 17.97 11.01 -0.18
N ASP A 70 18.02 10.66 -1.47
CA ASP A 70 17.59 11.53 -2.56
C ASP A 70 16.06 11.67 -2.63
N LEU A 71 15.31 10.77 -1.98
CA LEU A 71 13.85 10.89 -1.84
C LEU A 71 13.49 12.03 -0.87
N ASN A 72 13.23 13.20 -1.45
CA ASN A 72 12.91 14.43 -0.72
C ASN A 72 11.42 14.54 -0.34
N ASP A 73 11.00 15.72 0.11
CA ASP A 73 9.64 16.00 0.57
C ASP A 73 8.52 15.69 -0.44
N ASN A 74 8.80 15.76 -1.75
CA ASN A 74 7.83 15.42 -2.80
C ASN A 74 7.72 13.91 -3.03
N LEU A 75 8.64 13.12 -2.50
CA LEU A 75 8.71 11.67 -2.66
C LEU A 75 8.62 10.94 -1.31
N LYS A 76 8.05 11.60 -0.29
CA LYS A 76 7.93 11.03 1.07
C LYS A 76 7.14 9.73 1.10
N ILE A 77 6.14 9.58 0.23
CA ILE A 77 5.39 8.31 0.11
C ILE A 77 6.28 7.19 -0.42
N ILE A 78 7.07 7.47 -1.46
CA ILE A 78 8.08 6.53 -2.02
C ILE A 78 9.12 6.18 -0.96
N GLN A 79 9.58 7.17 -0.18
CA GLN A 79 10.53 6.96 0.92
C GLN A 79 9.95 6.03 1.99
N ALA A 80 8.68 6.20 2.36
CA ALA A 80 8.00 5.36 3.34
C ALA A 80 7.80 3.93 2.82
N ASP A 81 7.35 3.76 1.57
CA ASP A 81 7.20 2.44 0.95
C ASP A 81 8.56 1.71 0.84
N LEU A 82 9.60 2.43 0.39
CA LEU A 82 10.95 1.86 0.31
C LEU A 82 11.48 1.47 1.69
N LEU A 83 11.26 2.31 2.71
CA LEU A 83 11.64 2.01 4.10
C LEU A 83 10.96 0.73 4.60
N ARG A 84 9.65 0.57 4.32
CA ARG A 84 8.90 -0.63 4.66
C ARG A 84 9.57 -1.88 4.10
N TYR A 85 9.90 -1.89 2.80
CA TYR A 85 10.53 -3.05 2.17
C TYR A 85 11.95 -3.30 2.70
N ILE A 86 12.72 -2.24 2.96
CA ILE A 86 14.04 -2.32 3.60
C ILE A 86 13.96 -3.00 4.96
N ILE A 87 13.07 -2.54 5.84
CA ILE A 87 12.88 -3.13 7.18
C ILE A 87 12.49 -4.60 7.08
N MET A 88 11.55 -4.92 6.18
CA MET A 88 11.06 -6.27 6.04
C MET A 88 12.10 -7.22 5.43
N TYR A 89 13.02 -6.72 4.60
CA TYR A 89 14.18 -7.48 4.15
C TYR A 89 15.21 -7.68 5.27
N VAL A 90 15.59 -6.63 5.99
CA VAL A 90 16.69 -6.67 6.96
C VAL A 90 16.29 -7.41 8.24
N ASP A 91 15.15 -7.03 8.81
CA ASP A 91 14.71 -7.47 10.12
C ASP A 91 13.54 -8.46 10.06
N GLY A 92 12.69 -8.34 9.05
CA GLY A 92 11.40 -9.02 9.02
C GLY A 92 10.54 -8.70 10.25
N GLY A 93 9.62 -9.62 10.57
CA GLY A 93 8.61 -9.40 11.59
C GLY A 93 7.31 -8.97 10.94
N LEU A 94 6.55 -8.11 11.59
CA LEU A 94 5.31 -7.54 11.07
C LEU A 94 5.48 -6.05 10.81
N TRP A 95 5.02 -5.59 9.65
CA TRP A 95 4.81 -4.19 9.34
C TRP A 95 3.34 -3.82 9.53
N ALA A 96 3.08 -2.63 10.07
CA ALA A 96 1.77 -1.99 10.02
C ALA A 96 1.90 -0.47 9.83
N ASP A 97 1.17 0.10 8.88
CA ASP A 97 1.04 1.55 8.77
C ASP A 97 0.47 2.15 10.06
N ILE A 98 0.80 3.42 10.35
CA ILE A 98 0.52 4.02 11.66
C ILE A 98 -0.99 4.10 11.97
N ASP A 99 -1.83 4.19 10.94
CA ASP A 99 -3.29 4.22 11.05
C ASP A 99 -3.94 2.85 10.97
N VAL A 100 -3.16 1.78 11.10
CA VAL A 100 -3.69 0.43 11.27
C VAL A 100 -3.83 0.07 12.74
N GLU A 101 -5.03 -0.35 13.09
CA GLU A 101 -5.39 -0.88 14.40
C GLU A 101 -5.37 -2.42 14.39
N ASP A 102 -4.76 -3.02 15.41
CA ASP A 102 -4.78 -4.46 15.66
C ASP A 102 -6.14 -4.87 16.28
N ILE A 103 -6.95 -5.62 15.53
CA ILE A 103 -8.21 -6.20 16.03
C ILE A 103 -7.93 -7.52 16.75
N GLN A 104 -7.07 -8.38 16.21
CA GLN A 104 -6.74 -9.69 16.78
C GLN A 104 -5.23 -9.92 16.89
N PRO A 105 -4.74 -10.51 17.99
CA PRO A 105 -3.31 -10.66 18.21
C PRO A 105 -2.63 -11.49 17.10
N ILE A 106 -1.39 -11.16 16.75
CA ILE A 106 -0.59 -11.70 15.63
C ILE A 106 -0.55 -13.24 15.61
N ARG A 107 -0.58 -13.88 16.78
CA ARG A 107 -0.66 -15.36 16.90
C ARG A 107 -1.87 -15.99 16.18
N THR A 108 -2.85 -15.19 15.79
CA THR A 108 -4.05 -15.62 15.06
C THR A 108 -3.92 -15.48 13.54
N PHE A 109 -2.89 -14.77 13.04
CA PHE A 109 -2.72 -14.46 11.62
C PHE A 109 -2.37 -15.70 10.79
N ILE A 110 -1.81 -16.74 11.42
CA ILE A 110 -1.60 -18.04 10.81
C ILE A 110 -2.67 -18.99 11.37
N PRO A 111 -3.68 -19.39 10.56
CA PRO A 111 -4.69 -20.35 11.00
C PRO A 111 -4.04 -21.67 11.44
N LYS A 112 -4.59 -22.31 12.49
CA LYS A 112 -4.03 -23.53 13.11
C LYS A 112 -3.84 -24.72 12.16
N ARG A 113 -4.48 -24.71 10.99
CA ARG A 113 -4.33 -25.75 9.96
C ARG A 113 -3.01 -25.66 9.19
N PHE A 114 -2.29 -24.55 9.30
CA PHE A 114 -0.97 -24.36 8.72
C PHE A 114 0.10 -24.53 9.79
N ASP A 115 1.23 -25.09 9.41
CA ASP A 115 2.44 -25.07 10.22
C ASP A 115 3.16 -23.74 10.01
N ALA A 116 3.36 -22.97 11.08
CA ALA A 116 4.05 -21.68 11.00
C ALA A 116 5.51 -21.79 10.54
N ARG A 117 6.11 -22.99 10.54
CA ARG A 117 7.46 -23.23 10.01
C ARG A 117 7.51 -23.12 8.48
N ASP A 118 6.42 -23.51 7.83
CA ASP A 118 6.26 -23.52 6.37
C ASP A 118 5.83 -22.15 5.81
N VAL A 119 5.56 -21.19 6.70
CA VAL A 119 5.14 -19.83 6.34
C VAL A 119 6.33 -18.87 6.41
N ASP A 120 6.72 -18.38 5.25
CA ASP A 120 7.75 -17.36 5.07
C ASP A 120 7.18 -15.95 5.14
N MET A 121 5.96 -15.77 4.62
CA MET A 121 5.26 -14.48 4.56
C MET A 121 3.75 -14.67 4.78
N VAL A 122 3.11 -13.69 5.42
CA VAL A 122 1.65 -13.59 5.53
C VAL A 122 1.20 -12.24 4.98
N ILE A 123 0.30 -12.29 4.00
CA ILE A 123 -0.30 -11.14 3.33
C ILE A 123 -1.81 -11.31 3.27
N GLY A 124 -2.54 -10.20 3.12
CA GLY A 124 -3.98 -10.23 2.89
C GLY A 124 -4.32 -9.69 1.50
N ILE A 125 -5.48 -10.05 0.98
CA ILE A 125 -6.06 -9.38 -0.19
C ILE A 125 -6.53 -7.98 0.25
N GLU A 126 -6.18 -6.97 -0.53
CA GLU A 126 -6.70 -5.59 -0.39
C GLU A 126 -7.91 -5.40 -1.31
N THR A 127 -7.73 -5.58 -2.61
CA THR A 127 -8.77 -5.46 -3.63
C THR A 127 -8.79 -6.71 -4.51
N ASP A 128 -9.99 -7.23 -4.76
CA ASP A 128 -10.29 -8.32 -5.67
C ASP A 128 -11.53 -7.98 -6.50
N GLU A 129 -11.33 -7.22 -7.57
CA GLU A 129 -12.37 -6.70 -8.48
C GLU A 129 -12.00 -6.93 -9.95
N PRO A 130 -11.77 -8.19 -10.37
CA PRO A 130 -11.17 -8.51 -11.68
C PRO A 130 -11.99 -8.03 -12.88
N ASP A 131 -13.30 -7.82 -12.73
CA ASP A 131 -14.16 -7.27 -13.78
C ASP A 131 -13.73 -5.86 -14.22
N LEU A 132 -13.02 -5.14 -13.34
CA LEU A 132 -12.49 -3.80 -13.61
C LEU A 132 -10.99 -3.81 -13.98
N ALA A 133 -10.36 -4.97 -14.15
CA ALA A 133 -8.92 -5.09 -14.45
C ALA A 133 -8.49 -4.38 -15.75
N ASN A 134 -9.39 -4.24 -16.72
CA ASN A 134 -9.14 -3.53 -17.98
C ASN A 134 -9.60 -2.07 -17.96
N HIS A 135 -10.17 -1.58 -16.85
CA HIS A 135 -10.62 -0.20 -16.74
C HIS A 135 -9.42 0.76 -16.74
N PRO A 136 -9.42 1.85 -17.53
CA PRO A 136 -8.24 2.70 -17.71
C PRO A 136 -7.73 3.37 -16.43
N VAL A 137 -8.61 3.63 -15.46
CA VAL A 137 -8.27 4.30 -14.18
C VAL A 137 -8.22 3.34 -12.98
N LEU A 138 -8.92 2.21 -13.07
CA LEU A 138 -9.13 1.29 -11.94
C LEU A 138 -8.36 -0.02 -12.12
N GLY A 139 -8.01 -0.40 -13.35
CA GLY A 139 -7.47 -1.71 -13.65
C GLY A 139 -6.15 -2.02 -12.94
N SER A 140 -5.27 -1.03 -12.84
CA SER A 140 -3.98 -1.19 -12.15
C SER A 140 -4.10 -1.54 -10.67
N LYS A 141 -5.24 -1.22 -10.04
CA LYS A 141 -5.51 -1.43 -8.61
C LYS A 141 -6.64 -2.43 -8.34
N ALA A 142 -7.20 -3.04 -9.38
CA ALA A 142 -8.33 -3.96 -9.29
C ALA A 142 -7.97 -5.32 -8.66
N ALA A 143 -6.67 -5.63 -8.59
CA ALA A 143 -6.12 -6.86 -8.07
C ALA A 143 -4.89 -6.53 -7.24
N SER A 144 -5.03 -6.52 -5.91
CA SER A 144 -3.94 -6.12 -5.03
C SER A 144 -3.88 -6.90 -3.71
N PHE A 145 -2.66 -7.27 -3.33
CA PHE A 145 -2.35 -7.63 -1.96
C PHE A 145 -2.12 -6.38 -1.10
N CYS A 146 -2.59 -6.47 0.14
CA CYS A 146 -2.43 -5.45 1.16
C CYS A 146 -0.96 -5.27 1.54
N GLN A 147 -0.44 -4.06 1.33
CA GLN A 147 0.91 -3.67 1.73
C GLN A 147 0.97 -2.83 3.02
N TRP A 148 -0.15 -2.25 3.48
CA TRP A 148 -0.18 -1.49 4.75
C TRP A 148 -0.05 -2.40 5.97
N THR A 149 -0.23 -3.72 5.81
CA THR A 149 0.05 -4.72 6.84
C THR A 149 0.44 -6.04 6.20
N PHE A 150 1.61 -6.54 6.57
CA PHE A 150 2.06 -7.89 6.26
C PHE A 150 3.16 -8.31 7.22
N MET A 151 3.48 -9.60 7.27
CA MET A 151 4.60 -10.09 8.07
C MET A 151 5.44 -11.11 7.32
N CYS A 152 6.76 -11.11 7.51
CA CYS A 152 7.65 -12.03 6.82
C CYS A 152 8.93 -12.38 7.60
N LYS A 153 9.61 -13.45 7.19
CA LYS A 153 10.99 -13.74 7.60
C LYS A 153 11.94 -12.68 7.00
N PRO A 154 13.06 -12.35 7.65
CA PRO A 154 14.10 -11.52 7.04
C PRO A 154 14.75 -12.25 5.87
N GLY A 155 15.31 -11.49 4.93
CA GLY A 155 16.11 -11.99 3.82
C GLY A 155 15.31 -12.57 2.66
N LEU A 156 13.98 -12.41 2.62
CA LEU A 156 13.19 -12.94 1.51
C LEU A 156 13.56 -12.26 0.18
N PRO A 157 13.79 -13.03 -0.91
CA PRO A 157 14.20 -12.48 -2.20
C PRO A 157 13.20 -11.46 -2.77
N VAL A 158 11.90 -11.67 -2.58
CA VAL A 158 10.85 -10.73 -3.02
C VAL A 158 11.00 -9.33 -2.43
N MET A 159 11.48 -9.19 -1.19
CA MET A 159 11.66 -7.86 -0.59
C MET A 159 12.85 -7.13 -1.23
N MET A 160 13.96 -7.82 -1.50
CA MET A 160 15.07 -7.25 -2.25
C MET A 160 14.65 -6.91 -3.68
N ARG A 161 13.89 -7.79 -4.34
CA ARG A 161 13.37 -7.56 -5.69
C ARG A 161 12.53 -6.29 -5.76
N LEU A 162 11.68 -6.03 -4.77
CA LEU A 162 10.93 -4.78 -4.68
C LEU A 162 11.84 -3.57 -4.55
N ILE A 163 12.84 -3.61 -3.65
CA ILE A 163 13.83 -2.54 -3.47
C ILE A 163 14.52 -2.23 -4.81
N GLU A 164 15.04 -3.26 -5.49
CA GLU A 164 15.71 -3.09 -6.79
C GLU A 164 14.78 -2.54 -7.87
N ASN A 165 13.54 -3.07 -7.96
CA ASN A 165 12.56 -2.61 -8.94
C ASN A 165 12.25 -1.13 -8.75
N ILE A 166 12.10 -0.68 -7.50
CA ILE A 166 11.88 0.74 -7.16
C ILE A 166 13.08 1.58 -7.59
N MET A 167 14.30 1.13 -7.33
CA MET A 167 15.51 1.84 -7.76
C MET A 167 15.57 1.97 -9.29
N VAL A 168 15.37 0.86 -10.01
CA VAL A 168 15.35 0.84 -11.48
C VAL A 168 14.27 1.78 -12.03
N TRP A 169 13.07 1.73 -11.44
CA TRP A 169 11.96 2.59 -11.81
C TRP A 169 12.27 4.08 -11.59
N LEU A 170 12.78 4.47 -10.42
CA LEU A 170 13.18 5.85 -10.12
C LEU A 170 14.25 6.36 -11.09
N HIS A 171 15.30 5.57 -11.33
CA HIS A 171 16.38 5.98 -12.23
C HIS A 171 15.93 6.06 -13.69
N ARG A 172 15.02 5.18 -14.12
CA ARG A 172 14.39 5.25 -15.45
C ARG A 172 13.58 6.54 -15.60
N LEU A 173 12.70 6.85 -14.66
CA LEU A 173 11.91 8.08 -14.70
C LEU A 173 12.79 9.34 -14.65
N ALA A 174 13.84 9.32 -13.84
CA ALA A 174 14.80 10.41 -13.76
C ALA A 174 15.47 10.66 -15.12
N ALA A 175 15.91 9.59 -15.80
CA ALA A 175 16.47 9.68 -17.15
C ALA A 175 15.46 10.17 -18.19
N GLU A 176 14.22 9.68 -18.17
CA GLU A 176 13.15 10.10 -19.09
C GLU A 176 12.76 11.57 -18.92
N GLN A 177 12.75 12.07 -17.69
CA GLN A 177 12.48 13.49 -17.39
C GLN A 177 13.73 14.38 -17.55
N GLY A 178 14.92 13.82 -17.78
CA GLY A 178 16.18 14.57 -17.81
C GLY A 178 16.52 15.24 -16.48
N LYS A 179 16.17 14.59 -15.36
CA LYS A 179 16.26 15.09 -14.00
C LYS A 179 17.04 14.13 -13.10
N THR A 180 17.40 14.59 -11.90
CA THR A 180 17.83 13.69 -10.82
C THR A 180 16.62 13.06 -10.11
N VAL A 181 16.86 12.00 -9.32
CA VAL A 181 15.80 11.35 -8.52
C VAL A 181 15.12 12.36 -7.59
N ALA A 182 15.90 13.24 -6.96
CA ALA A 182 15.37 14.28 -6.06
C ALA A 182 14.47 15.31 -6.77
N GLU A 183 14.59 15.47 -8.08
CA GLU A 183 13.80 16.45 -8.85
C GLU A 183 12.55 15.82 -9.51
N LEU A 184 12.32 14.53 -9.30
CA LEU A 184 11.16 13.84 -9.83
C LEU A 184 9.86 14.44 -9.29
N HIS A 185 8.90 14.53 -10.19
CA HIS A 185 7.50 14.77 -9.87
C HIS A 185 6.72 13.60 -10.44
N LEU A 186 5.91 12.97 -9.58
CA LEU A 186 5.17 11.77 -9.89
C LEU A 186 3.68 12.05 -9.68
N ASP A 187 2.83 11.54 -10.56
CA ASP A 187 1.40 11.50 -10.31
C ASP A 187 1.00 10.35 -9.36
N PHE A 188 -0.29 10.25 -9.05
CA PHE A 188 -0.81 9.24 -8.13
C PHE A 188 -0.64 7.81 -8.66
N ASP A 189 -0.86 7.58 -9.95
CA ASP A 189 -0.82 6.25 -10.56
C ASP A 189 0.63 5.77 -10.73
N GLU A 190 1.57 6.68 -11.01
CA GLU A 190 3.00 6.41 -10.98
C GLU A 190 3.45 5.93 -9.59
N VAL A 191 2.98 6.56 -8.51
CA VAL A 191 3.28 6.11 -7.13
C VAL A 191 2.73 4.69 -6.88
N LEU A 192 1.46 4.43 -7.22
CA LEU A 192 0.84 3.11 -6.99
C LEU A 192 1.53 1.99 -7.78
N SER A 193 1.92 2.26 -9.01
CA SER A 193 2.55 1.30 -9.91
C SER A 193 4.05 1.12 -9.66
N GLY A 194 4.72 2.12 -9.10
CA GLY A 194 6.17 2.10 -8.83
C GLY A 194 6.55 1.50 -7.48
N THR A 195 5.86 1.89 -6.40
CA THR A 195 6.16 1.43 -5.03
C THR A 195 4.96 0.83 -4.30
N GLY A 196 3.76 1.15 -4.76
CA GLY A 196 2.52 0.84 -4.07
C GLY A 196 2.01 -0.59 -4.27
N PRO A 197 0.69 -0.81 -4.10
CA PRO A 197 0.11 -2.14 -3.99
C PRO A 197 0.26 -2.94 -5.29
N SER A 198 0.25 -2.28 -6.46
CA SER A 198 0.42 -2.95 -7.75
C SER A 198 1.84 -3.52 -7.92
N ALA A 199 2.86 -2.74 -7.56
CA ALA A 199 4.27 -3.19 -7.59
C ALA A 199 4.49 -4.36 -6.63
N PHE A 200 3.97 -4.22 -5.40
CA PHE A 200 4.02 -5.26 -4.36
C PHE A 200 3.39 -6.57 -4.83
N THR A 201 2.18 -6.49 -5.40
CA THR A 201 1.43 -7.64 -5.88
C THR A 201 2.15 -8.36 -7.02
N ALA A 202 2.63 -7.61 -8.02
CA ALA A 202 3.37 -8.19 -9.13
C ALA A 202 4.66 -8.92 -8.68
N ALA A 203 5.40 -8.34 -7.73
CA ALA A 203 6.61 -8.98 -7.21
C ALA A 203 6.33 -10.27 -6.44
N ILE A 204 5.25 -10.31 -5.66
CA ILE A 204 4.86 -11.50 -4.90
C ILE A 204 4.37 -12.63 -5.81
N LEU A 205 3.50 -12.33 -6.78
CA LEU A 205 3.05 -13.33 -7.75
C LEU A 205 4.23 -13.91 -8.54
N ALA A 206 5.18 -13.06 -8.94
CA ALA A 206 6.40 -13.52 -9.59
C ALA A 206 7.25 -14.42 -8.67
N GLU A 207 7.38 -14.09 -7.38
CA GLU A 207 8.12 -14.92 -6.42
C GLU A 207 7.43 -16.27 -6.18
N MET A 208 6.10 -16.28 -6.02
CA MET A 208 5.30 -17.50 -5.91
C MET A 208 5.49 -18.38 -7.16
N SER A 209 5.44 -17.78 -8.35
CA SER A 209 5.64 -18.49 -9.62
C SER A 209 7.02 -19.13 -9.72
N ILE A 210 8.06 -18.41 -9.29
CA ILE A 210 9.43 -18.94 -9.24
C ILE A 210 9.54 -20.10 -8.23
N SER A 211 8.90 -19.97 -7.07
CA SER A 211 8.96 -20.96 -5.99
C SER A 211 8.25 -22.27 -6.35
N GLU A 212 7.06 -22.17 -6.96
CA GLU A 212 6.26 -23.33 -7.37
C GLU A 212 6.72 -23.93 -8.71
N GLY A 213 7.41 -23.14 -9.55
CA GLY A 213 7.79 -23.57 -10.90
C GLY A 213 6.60 -23.58 -11.88
N GLU A 214 5.52 -22.87 -11.56
CA GLU A 214 4.30 -22.73 -12.35
C GLU A 214 3.90 -21.26 -12.43
N ASP A 215 3.01 -20.91 -13.36
CA ASP A 215 2.54 -19.53 -13.53
C ASP A 215 1.41 -19.24 -12.53
N ILE A 216 1.73 -18.50 -11.46
CA ILE A 216 0.77 -18.08 -10.43
C ILE A 216 0.24 -16.70 -10.78
N GLN A 217 -1.08 -16.60 -10.94
CA GLN A 217 -1.79 -15.42 -11.40
C GLN A 217 -2.82 -14.96 -10.36
N TRP A 218 -3.34 -13.74 -10.51
CA TRP A 218 -4.35 -13.23 -9.57
C TRP A 218 -5.61 -14.11 -9.52
N SER A 219 -5.97 -14.77 -10.62
CA SER A 219 -7.11 -15.69 -10.69
C SER A 219 -7.04 -16.83 -9.68
N ASP A 220 -5.84 -17.19 -9.18
CA ASP A 220 -5.65 -18.21 -8.15
C ASP A 220 -6.11 -17.73 -6.75
N PHE A 221 -6.30 -16.42 -6.57
CA PHE A 221 -6.71 -15.77 -5.33
C PHE A 221 -8.05 -15.03 -5.45
N HIS A 222 -8.65 -15.01 -6.63
CA HIS A 222 -9.99 -14.45 -6.82
C HIS A 222 -11.01 -15.24 -6.00
N ASP A 223 -11.94 -14.55 -5.35
CA ASP A 223 -13.00 -15.17 -4.56
C ASP A 223 -12.51 -16.00 -3.37
N LEU A 224 -11.32 -15.67 -2.86
CA LEU A 224 -10.71 -16.39 -1.75
C LEU A 224 -11.56 -16.31 -0.46
N VAL A 225 -12.20 -17.42 -0.12
CA VAL A 225 -13.00 -17.56 1.12
C VAL A 225 -12.11 -17.95 2.30
N ASP A 226 -11.11 -18.79 2.08
CA ASP A 226 -10.24 -19.33 3.12
C ASP A 226 -8.77 -19.13 2.73
N SER A 227 -7.88 -18.94 3.71
CA SER A 227 -6.46 -18.67 3.42
C SER A 227 -5.79 -19.76 2.58
N GLN A 228 -4.80 -19.39 1.77
CA GLN A 228 -4.07 -20.31 0.90
C GLN A 228 -2.56 -20.12 1.09
N LEU A 229 -1.80 -21.21 1.17
CA LEU A 229 -0.34 -21.18 1.24
C LEU A 229 0.23 -21.56 -0.12
N VAL A 230 0.96 -20.65 -0.75
CA VAL A 230 1.60 -20.83 -2.07
C VAL A 230 3.03 -20.32 -1.99
N GLY A 231 4.02 -21.15 -2.32
CA GLY A 231 5.43 -20.74 -2.35
C GLY A 231 5.96 -20.21 -1.02
N GLY A 232 5.44 -20.69 0.12
CA GLY A 232 5.76 -20.17 1.47
C GLY A 232 5.01 -18.89 1.85
N VAL A 233 4.17 -18.35 0.97
CA VAL A 233 3.36 -17.16 1.22
C VAL A 233 1.92 -17.55 1.57
N LEU A 234 1.51 -17.23 2.79
CA LEU A 234 0.14 -17.42 3.26
C LEU A 234 -0.71 -16.20 2.90
N VAL A 235 -1.60 -16.37 1.93
CA VAL A 235 -2.58 -15.36 1.50
C VAL A 235 -3.84 -15.48 2.33
N LEU A 236 -4.27 -14.38 2.94
CA LEU A 236 -5.48 -14.26 3.72
C LEU A 236 -6.62 -13.61 2.91
N PRO A 237 -7.88 -14.02 3.12
CA PRO A 237 -9.05 -13.36 2.52
C PRO A 237 -9.09 -11.86 2.80
N SER A 238 -9.79 -11.09 1.95
CA SER A 238 -9.89 -9.63 2.08
C SER A 238 -10.35 -9.17 3.48
N GLU A 239 -11.31 -9.88 4.09
CA GLU A 239 -11.78 -9.58 5.45
C GLU A 239 -10.66 -9.58 6.50
N ALA A 240 -9.53 -10.25 6.29
CA ALA A 240 -8.45 -10.29 7.27
C ALA A 240 -7.79 -8.92 7.46
N PHE A 241 -7.29 -8.31 6.38
CA PHE A 241 -6.49 -7.08 6.43
C PHE A 241 -7.17 -5.85 5.82
N ALA A 242 -8.25 -6.05 5.06
CA ALA A 242 -9.05 -5.01 4.44
C ALA A 242 -10.50 -5.02 4.93
N ALA A 243 -10.76 -5.49 6.15
CA ALA A 243 -12.12 -5.56 6.70
C ALA A 243 -12.87 -4.23 6.56
N GLY A 244 -14.12 -4.26 6.12
CA GLY A 244 -15.00 -3.10 6.12
C GLY A 244 -14.70 -2.02 5.07
N THR A 245 -13.90 -2.31 4.03
CA THR A 245 -13.71 -1.41 2.89
C THR A 245 -14.93 -1.31 1.99
N GLY A 246 -15.89 -2.24 2.11
CA GLY A 246 -17.16 -2.19 1.37
C GLY A 246 -17.10 -2.81 -0.03
N HIS A 247 -15.95 -3.36 -0.42
CA HIS A 247 -15.74 -4.09 -1.67
C HIS A 247 -15.07 -5.45 -1.38
N SER A 248 -14.88 -6.28 -2.42
CA SER A 248 -14.09 -7.53 -2.39
C SER A 248 -14.48 -8.52 -1.28
N ARG A 249 -15.76 -8.53 -0.89
CA ARG A 249 -16.31 -9.27 0.26
C ARG A 249 -15.51 -9.08 1.56
N SER A 250 -15.01 -7.86 1.78
CA SER A 250 -14.26 -7.46 2.98
C SER A 250 -15.04 -7.57 4.31
N GLY A 251 -16.33 -7.91 4.29
CA GLY A 251 -17.10 -8.07 5.52
C GLY A 251 -17.13 -6.79 6.36
N ASN A 252 -16.89 -6.90 7.66
CA ASN A 252 -16.84 -5.75 8.57
C ASN A 252 -15.87 -5.99 9.73
N HIS A 253 -15.48 -4.93 10.44
CA HIS A 253 -14.51 -5.02 11.55
C HIS A 253 -14.97 -5.85 12.76
N LYS A 254 -16.24 -6.27 12.84
CA LYS A 254 -16.75 -7.17 13.89
C LYS A 254 -16.76 -8.63 13.44
N GLY A 255 -16.40 -8.89 12.18
CA GLY A 255 -16.31 -10.22 11.61
C GLY A 255 -15.25 -11.07 12.32
N SER A 256 -15.51 -12.36 12.44
CA SER A 256 -14.59 -13.29 13.13
C SER A 256 -13.22 -13.42 12.44
N ARG A 257 -13.15 -13.10 11.14
CA ARG A 257 -11.92 -13.14 10.34
C ARG A 257 -11.21 -11.79 10.26
N ALA A 258 -11.79 -10.71 10.79
CA ALA A 258 -11.15 -9.40 10.80
C ALA A 258 -9.97 -9.39 11.78
N LEU A 259 -8.76 -9.19 11.25
CA LEU A 259 -7.52 -9.21 12.02
C LEU A 259 -6.98 -7.80 12.29
N VAL A 260 -7.12 -6.89 11.32
CA VAL A 260 -6.76 -5.48 11.48
C VAL A 260 -7.84 -4.56 10.92
N LYS A 261 -7.75 -3.28 11.31
CA LYS A 261 -8.58 -2.19 10.76
C LYS A 261 -7.67 -1.08 10.27
N HIS A 262 -7.70 -0.83 8.97
CA HIS A 262 -7.07 0.35 8.37
C HIS A 262 -8.03 1.54 8.47
N HIS A 263 -7.54 2.70 8.89
CA HIS A 263 -8.38 3.89 9.08
C HIS A 263 -8.28 4.91 7.93
N PHE A 264 -7.36 4.78 6.95
CA PHE A 264 -7.28 5.62 5.74
C PHE A 264 -7.19 7.14 5.99
N HIS A 265 -6.63 7.56 7.13
CA HIS A 265 -6.75 8.95 7.61
C HIS A 265 -5.48 9.52 8.24
N ALA A 266 -4.38 8.77 8.35
CA ALA A 266 -3.15 9.35 8.90
C ALA A 266 -2.35 10.14 7.86
N SER A 267 -2.26 9.66 6.62
CA SER A 267 -1.39 10.26 5.61
C SER A 267 -2.16 11.19 4.67
N SER A 268 -1.55 12.35 4.38
CA SER A 268 -2.07 13.36 3.46
C SER A 268 -1.30 13.35 2.13
N TRP A 269 -0.68 12.22 1.77
CA TRP A 269 0.18 12.13 0.59
C TRP A 269 -0.61 12.35 -0.71
N THR A 270 -1.91 12.02 -0.70
CA THR A 270 -2.84 12.31 -1.80
C THR A 270 -3.05 13.80 -2.04
N ASP A 271 -2.67 14.68 -1.11
CA ASP A 271 -2.71 16.13 -1.34
C ASP A 271 -1.61 16.56 -2.32
N LYS A 272 -0.46 15.88 -2.29
CA LYS A 272 0.69 16.12 -3.17
C LYS A 272 0.60 15.32 -4.47
N HIS A 273 0.01 14.12 -4.41
CA HIS A 273 -0.23 13.23 -5.54
C HIS A 273 -1.74 13.04 -5.69
N GLN A 274 -2.41 14.02 -6.29
CA GLN A 274 -3.86 14.01 -6.38
C GLN A 274 -4.34 12.92 -7.33
N ARG A 275 -5.40 12.22 -6.93
CA ARG A 275 -6.13 11.32 -7.82
C ARG A 275 -6.64 12.11 -9.02
N PHE A 276 -6.81 11.41 -10.14
CA PHE A 276 -7.50 12.00 -11.27
C PHE A 276 -8.90 12.46 -10.85
N LYS A 277 -9.18 13.76 -11.03
CA LYS A 277 -10.45 14.37 -10.71
C LYS A 277 -11.09 14.92 -11.97
N HIS A 278 -12.20 14.33 -12.40
CA HIS A 278 -12.94 14.87 -13.54
C HIS A 278 -13.51 16.24 -13.17
N PRO A 279 -13.43 17.26 -14.04
CA PRO A 279 -13.80 18.64 -13.69
C PRO A 279 -15.30 18.82 -13.37
N VAL A 280 -16.14 17.85 -13.73
CA VAL A 280 -17.58 17.86 -13.44
C VAL A 280 -18.01 16.74 -12.48
N TYR A 281 -17.39 15.56 -12.58
CA TYR A 281 -17.89 14.32 -11.95
C TYR A 281 -17.01 13.82 -10.81
N ASP A 282 -16.02 14.62 -10.40
CA ASP A 282 -15.06 14.27 -9.35
C ASP A 282 -14.27 12.98 -9.65
N GLU A 283 -13.66 12.38 -8.62
CA GLU A 283 -12.88 11.15 -8.69
C GLU A 283 -13.78 9.89 -8.81
N ILE A 284 -13.43 8.97 -9.70
CA ILE A 284 -14.17 7.70 -9.91
C ILE A 284 -14.10 6.79 -8.68
N GLU A 285 -13.05 6.91 -7.86
CA GLU A 285 -12.85 6.12 -6.64
C GLU A 285 -13.96 6.33 -5.60
N LYS A 286 -14.76 7.40 -5.70
CA LYS A 286 -15.96 7.59 -4.88
C LYS A 286 -17.00 6.49 -5.09
N CYS A 287 -16.98 5.81 -6.24
CA CYS A 287 -17.83 4.65 -6.50
C CYS A 287 -17.44 3.42 -5.67
N ASN A 288 -16.24 3.38 -5.08
CA ASN A 288 -15.76 2.27 -4.25
C ASN A 288 -16.00 0.89 -4.89
N TRP A 289 -15.60 0.76 -6.15
CA TRP A 289 -15.72 -0.47 -6.96
C TRP A 289 -17.14 -0.90 -7.33
N ASP A 290 -18.18 -0.13 -6.99
CA ASP A 290 -19.55 -0.41 -7.43
C ASP A 290 -19.68 -0.31 -8.95
N ALA A 291 -20.00 -1.44 -9.59
CA ALA A 291 -20.00 -1.56 -11.05
C ALA A 291 -21.04 -0.64 -11.72
N GLU A 292 -22.20 -0.45 -11.12
CA GLU A 292 -23.25 0.43 -11.66
C GLU A 292 -22.82 1.90 -11.58
N CYS A 293 -22.23 2.31 -10.45
CA CYS A 293 -21.66 3.65 -10.28
C CYS A 293 -20.52 3.92 -11.26
N VAL A 294 -19.58 2.97 -11.42
CA VAL A 294 -18.46 3.08 -12.36
C VAL A 294 -18.98 3.23 -13.80
N ALA A 295 -19.91 2.38 -14.22
CA ALA A 295 -20.51 2.45 -15.56
C ALA A 295 -21.25 3.78 -15.79
N LEU A 296 -21.92 4.31 -14.77
CA LEU A 296 -22.57 5.62 -14.84
C LEU A 296 -21.54 6.76 -14.96
N TRP A 297 -20.45 6.70 -14.20
CA TRP A 297 -19.36 7.67 -14.30
C TRP A 297 -18.74 7.67 -15.69
N ASP A 298 -18.44 6.49 -16.24
CA ASP A 298 -17.87 6.34 -17.59
C ASP A 298 -18.80 6.90 -18.67
N SER A 299 -20.08 6.58 -18.60
CA SER A 299 -21.10 7.08 -19.52
C SER A 299 -21.19 8.61 -19.47
N ASN A 300 -21.18 9.19 -18.27
CA ASN A 300 -21.22 10.63 -18.06
C ASN A 300 -19.97 11.33 -18.60
N VAL A 301 -18.77 10.77 -18.38
CA VAL A 301 -17.51 11.29 -18.91
C VAL A 301 -17.47 11.18 -20.43
N ALA A 302 -17.91 10.07 -21.01
CA ALA A 302 -18.01 9.90 -22.46
C ALA A 302 -18.98 10.92 -23.09
N PHE A 303 -20.13 11.15 -22.45
CA PHE A 303 -21.07 12.19 -22.86
C PHE A 303 -20.43 13.57 -22.81
N TYR A 304 -19.83 13.95 -21.67
CA TYR A 304 -19.14 15.23 -21.51
C TYR A 304 -18.07 15.46 -22.59
N ASN A 305 -17.24 14.45 -22.87
CA ASN A 305 -16.20 14.51 -23.90
C ASN A 305 -16.76 14.64 -25.33
N SER A 306 -18.03 14.25 -25.55
CA SER A 306 -18.71 14.41 -26.84
C SER A 306 -19.30 15.81 -27.07
N LEU A 307 -19.41 16.63 -26.01
CA LEU A 307 -20.00 17.97 -26.10
C LEU A 307 -19.03 18.99 -26.71
N PRO A 308 -19.54 20.04 -27.38
CA PRO A 308 -18.76 21.21 -27.76
C PRO A 308 -18.08 21.88 -26.55
N GLU A 309 -16.92 22.51 -26.77
CA GLU A 309 -16.11 23.14 -25.72
C GLU A 309 -16.89 24.20 -24.91
N ASP A 310 -17.79 24.96 -25.55
CA ASP A 310 -18.59 25.96 -24.86
C ASP A 310 -19.64 25.36 -23.92
N GLU A 311 -20.13 24.15 -24.20
CA GLU A 311 -21.03 23.42 -23.30
C GLU A 311 -20.27 22.77 -22.15
N GLN A 312 -19.09 22.20 -22.43
CA GLN A 312 -18.18 21.70 -21.39
C GLN A 312 -17.86 22.79 -20.36
N LEU A 313 -17.49 24.00 -20.81
CA LEU A 313 -17.20 25.13 -19.94
C LEU A 313 -18.41 25.56 -19.10
N LYS A 314 -19.63 25.50 -19.64
CA LYS A 314 -20.86 25.78 -18.88
C LYS A 314 -21.06 24.75 -17.76
N MET A 315 -20.83 23.46 -18.04
CA MET A 315 -20.95 22.41 -17.02
C MET A 315 -19.93 22.57 -15.90
N ILE A 316 -18.68 22.92 -16.24
CA ILE A 316 -17.63 23.22 -15.25
C ILE A 316 -18.05 24.38 -14.36
N GLU A 317 -18.57 25.48 -14.95
CA GLU A 317 -18.98 26.64 -14.18
C GLU A 317 -20.16 26.33 -13.24
N LEU A 318 -21.14 25.55 -13.70
CA LEU A 318 -22.24 25.08 -12.86
C LEU A 318 -21.74 24.24 -11.68
N LYS A 319 -20.87 23.26 -11.94
CA LYS A 319 -20.24 22.44 -10.88
C LYS A 319 -19.50 23.32 -9.87
N ARG A 320 -18.74 24.32 -10.34
CA ARG A 320 -18.03 25.27 -9.46
C ARG A 320 -18.97 26.05 -8.54
N ILE A 321 -20.12 26.47 -9.07
CA ILE A 321 -21.14 27.18 -8.28
C ILE A 321 -21.74 26.26 -7.22
N ASP A 322 -22.04 25.01 -7.58
CA ASP A 322 -22.65 24.05 -6.65
C ASP A 322 -21.66 23.61 -5.55
N ASP A 323 -20.40 23.33 -5.89
CA ASP A 323 -19.34 23.08 -4.92
C ASP A 323 -19.16 24.25 -3.93
N ALA A 324 -19.29 25.49 -4.42
CA ALA A 324 -19.20 26.68 -3.57
C ALA A 324 -20.42 26.84 -2.64
N LYS A 325 -21.60 26.33 -3.02
CA LYS A 325 -22.77 26.29 -2.14
C LYS A 325 -22.62 25.22 -1.06
N GLU A 326 -22.17 24.02 -1.44
CA GLU A 326 -21.94 22.92 -0.50
C GLU A 326 -20.91 23.30 0.57
N LYS A 327 -19.78 23.91 0.16
CA LYS A 327 -18.76 24.42 1.09
C LYS A 327 -19.25 25.50 2.07
N LYS A 328 -20.32 26.23 1.73
CA LYS A 328 -20.93 27.20 2.66
C LYS A 328 -21.90 26.55 3.65
N LEU A 329 -22.40 25.37 3.31
CA LEU A 329 -23.36 24.64 4.12
C LEU A 329 -22.68 23.69 5.11
N ALA A 330 -21.52 23.15 4.75
CA ALA A 330 -20.64 22.36 5.60
C ALA A 330 -19.88 23.22 6.61
#